data_AF-A0A0R3PK53-F1
#
_entry.id   AF-A0A0R3PK53-F1
#
_cell.length_a   1.000
_cell.length_b   1.000
_cell.length_c   1.000
_cell.angle_alpha   90.00
_cell.angle_beta   90.00
_cell.angle_gamma   90.00
#
_symmetry.space_group_name_H-M   'P 1'
#
loop_
_entity.id
_entity.type
_entity.pdbx_description
1 polymer ?
#
loop_
_entity_poly.entity_id
_entity_poly.type
_entity_poly.pdbx_seq_one_letter_code
_entity_poly.pdbx_strand_id
1 'polypeptide(L)'
;MLADYDKPCGKTGLRLNLTKTMFMKNGLASYASLTLNGTNISEYSSYVYLGREISVLNDLAPELSRRKRAALGAFKSIEDVVKITNNTRLRANLFDSTALPALTHSSETLSLLKQDERPLSVIERAVEGTMLGVSRSTQVSDGIRSSVLRQ
;
A
#
# COMPACT_ATOMS: atom_id res chain seq x y z
N MET A 1 -2.55 8.10 30.14
CA MET A 1 -1.58 7.55 29.14
C MET A 1 -0.84 8.66 28.40
N LEU A 2 -1.45 9.46 27.51
CA LEU A 2 -0.70 10.49 26.76
C LEU A 2 -0.10 11.59 27.65
N ALA A 3 -0.82 12.04 28.67
CA ALA A 3 -0.28 12.97 29.66
C ALA A 3 0.91 12.39 30.43
N ASP A 4 0.92 11.07 30.65
CA ASP A 4 2.01 10.36 31.33
C ASP A 4 3.26 10.26 30.44
N TYR A 5 3.10 10.32 29.11
CA TYR A 5 4.19 10.40 28.14
C TYR A 5 4.69 11.83 27.90
N ASP A 6 3.82 12.84 27.95
CA ASP A 6 4.19 14.25 27.72
C ASP A 6 5.19 14.75 28.76
N LYS A 7 4.99 14.37 30.03
CA LYS A 7 5.84 14.76 31.15
C LYS A 7 7.31 14.31 31.02
N PRO A 8 7.64 13.03 30.74
CA PRO A 8 9.02 12.61 30.52
C PRO A 8 9.62 13.17 29.21
N CYS A 9 8.83 13.35 28.14
CA CYS A 9 9.31 14.03 26.92
C CYS A 9 9.81 15.45 27.23
N GLY A 10 9.05 16.21 28.02
CA GLY A 10 9.46 17.56 28.43
C GLY A 10 10.78 17.58 29.20
N LYS A 11 11.07 16.55 30.01
CA LYS A 11 12.35 16.42 30.74
C LYS A 11 13.54 16.18 29.82
N THR A 12 13.33 15.57 28.65
CA THR A 12 14.38 15.33 27.65
C THR A 12 14.43 16.43 26.58
N GLY A 13 13.65 17.50 26.71
CA GLY A 13 13.56 18.58 25.73
C GLY A 13 12.73 18.24 24.48
N LEU A 14 12.04 17.10 24.47
CA LEU A 14 11.11 16.71 23.41
C LEU A 14 9.70 17.24 23.70
N ARG A 15 8.95 17.54 22.63
CA ARG A 15 7.55 17.97 22.73
C ARG A 15 6.69 17.19 21.75
N LEU A 16 5.50 16.78 22.19
CA LEU A 16 4.53 16.12 21.34
C LEU A 16 3.99 17.09 20.26
N ASN A 17 3.99 16.64 19.01
CA ASN A 17 3.38 17.37 17.91
C ASN A 17 1.88 17.02 17.82
N LEU A 18 1.05 17.81 18.51
CA LEU A 18 -0.39 17.57 18.57
C LEU A 18 -1.10 17.62 17.22
N THR A 19 -0.54 18.27 16.20
CA THR A 19 -1.09 18.29 14.84
C THR A 19 -0.89 16.97 14.11
N LYS A 20 0.19 16.24 14.43
CA LYS A 20 0.48 14.91 13.87
C LYS A 20 0.01 13.77 14.77
N THR A 21 -0.27 14.04 16.04
CA THR A 21 -0.80 13.06 16.98
C THR A 21 -2.29 12.89 16.75
N MET A 22 -2.67 11.65 16.46
CA MET A 22 -4.04 11.25 16.16
C MET A 22 -4.30 9.96 16.92
N PHE A 23 -5.56 9.66 17.23
CA PHE A 23 -5.91 8.40 17.86
C PHE A 23 -6.95 7.64 17.06
N MET A 24 -6.95 6.33 17.25
CA MET A 24 -7.97 5.41 16.74
C MET A 24 -8.59 4.69 17.92
N LYS A 25 -9.88 4.39 17.81
CA LYS A 25 -10.61 3.65 18.83
C LYS A 25 -11.14 2.34 18.28
N ASN A 26 -11.15 1.32 19.13
CA ASN A 26 -11.85 0.06 18.91
C ASN A 26 -13.35 0.28 19.22
N GLY A 27 -14.26 -0.52 18.64
CA GLY A 27 -15.69 -0.52 18.97
C GLY A 27 -16.05 -0.77 20.45
N LEU A 28 -15.11 -1.24 21.27
CA LEU A 28 -15.24 -1.39 22.72
C LEU A 28 -14.94 -0.10 23.50
N ALA A 29 -14.33 0.90 22.87
CA ALA A 29 -13.96 2.14 23.52
C ALA A 29 -15.16 3.10 23.62
N SER A 30 -15.33 3.75 24.77
CA SER A 30 -16.39 4.75 24.97
C SER A 30 -16.23 5.96 24.04
N TYR A 31 -17.34 6.64 23.72
CA TYR A 31 -17.40 7.89 22.96
C TYR A 31 -16.86 9.12 23.72
N ALA A 32 -15.68 9.00 24.33
CA ALA A 32 -15.02 10.11 24.99
C ALA A 32 -14.05 10.82 24.03
N SER A 33 -14.10 12.15 23.98
CA SER A 33 -13.09 12.95 23.31
C SER A 33 -11.76 12.87 24.06
N LEU A 34 -10.66 12.73 23.31
CA LEU A 34 -9.32 12.68 23.90
C LEU A 34 -8.72 14.08 23.90
N THR A 35 -8.33 14.58 25.08
CA THR A 35 -7.67 15.88 25.23
C THR A 35 -6.29 15.73 25.88
N LEU A 36 -5.36 16.60 25.46
CA LEU A 36 -4.07 16.78 26.12
C LEU A 36 -3.81 18.28 26.29
N ASN A 37 -3.56 18.72 27.52
CA ASN A 37 -3.31 20.14 27.85
C ASN A 37 -4.39 21.09 27.30
N GLY A 38 -5.67 20.68 27.38
CA GLY A 38 -6.80 21.44 26.85
C GLY A 38 -6.97 21.42 25.32
N THR A 39 -6.09 20.74 24.59
CA THR A 39 -6.19 20.58 23.13
C THR A 39 -6.84 19.23 22.79
N ASN A 40 -7.86 19.24 21.93
CA ASN A 40 -8.49 18.01 21.43
C ASN A 40 -7.55 17.29 20.44
N ILE A 41 -7.41 15.98 20.60
CA ILE A 41 -6.70 15.11 19.67
C ILE A 41 -7.74 14.54 18.71
N SER A 42 -7.45 14.60 17.41
CA SER A 42 -8.38 14.11 16.38
C SER A 42 -8.48 12.59 16.38
N GLU A 43 -9.70 12.08 16.34
CA GLU A 43 -10.01 10.67 16.07
C GLU A 43 -10.03 10.42 14.56
N TYR A 44 -9.39 9.35 14.10
CA TYR A 44 -9.40 8.93 12.69
C TYR A 44 -9.81 7.46 12.53
N SER A 45 -10.29 7.10 11.34
CA SER A 45 -10.67 5.72 10.99
C SER A 45 -9.53 4.92 10.36
N SER A 46 -8.53 5.59 9.78
CA SER A 46 -7.30 4.99 9.28
C SER A 46 -6.10 5.94 9.42
N TYR A 47 -4.90 5.38 9.46
CA TYR A 47 -3.63 6.11 9.46
C TYR A 47 -2.54 5.28 8.79
N VAL A 48 -1.51 5.96 8.30
CA VAL A 48 -0.34 5.32 7.67
C VAL A 48 0.78 5.25 8.70
N TYR A 49 1.12 4.05 9.14
CA TYR A 49 2.22 3.80 10.04
C TYR A 49 3.30 2.98 9.34
N LEU A 50 4.53 3.50 9.33
CA LEU A 50 5.69 2.84 8.72
C LEU A 50 5.41 2.34 7.28
N GLY A 51 4.67 3.14 6.49
CA GLY A 51 4.36 2.82 5.10
C GLY A 51 3.09 1.97 4.89
N ARG A 52 2.51 1.39 5.95
CA ARG A 52 1.27 0.61 5.89
C ARG A 52 0.07 1.43 6.38
N GLU A 53 -1.01 1.43 5.62
CA GLU A 53 -2.30 1.90 6.11
C GLU A 53 -2.95 0.89 7.05
N ILE A 54 -3.32 1.35 8.24
CA ILE A 54 -4.00 0.60 9.29
C ILE A 54 -5.36 1.27 9.50
N SER A 55 -6.43 0.48 9.46
CA SER A 55 -7.80 0.95 9.67
C SER A 55 -8.39 0.37 10.95
N VAL A 56 -9.39 1.05 11.52
CA VAL A 56 -10.04 0.64 12.79
C VAL A 56 -10.65 -0.76 12.65
N LEU A 57 -11.17 -1.07 11.47
CA LEU A 57 -11.81 -2.34 11.16
C LEU A 57 -10.82 -3.41 10.69
N ASN A 58 -9.51 -3.12 10.65
CA ASN A 58 -8.49 -3.95 10.01
C ASN A 58 -8.85 -4.32 8.56
N ASP A 59 -9.60 -3.46 7.86
CA ASP A 59 -9.87 -3.60 6.45
C ASP A 59 -8.58 -3.41 5.65
N LEU A 60 -8.32 -4.38 4.76
CA LEU A 60 -7.14 -4.45 3.93
C LEU A 60 -7.33 -3.73 2.58
N ALA A 61 -8.56 -3.44 2.16
CA ALA A 61 -8.84 -2.84 0.86
C ALA A 61 -8.17 -1.46 0.64
N PRO A 62 -8.12 -0.53 1.63
CA PRO A 62 -7.44 0.76 1.48
C PRO A 62 -5.93 0.60 1.26
N GLU A 63 -5.29 -0.28 2.04
CA GLU A 63 -3.85 -0.55 1.92
C GLU A 63 -3.51 -1.21 0.58
N LEU A 64 -4.29 -2.20 0.12
CA LEU A 64 -4.11 -2.79 -1.21
C LEU A 64 -4.26 -1.76 -2.31
N SER A 65 -5.23 -0.85 -2.19
CA SER A 65 -5.44 0.23 -3.16
C SER A 65 -4.25 1.20 -3.20
N ARG A 66 -3.69 1.57 -2.05
CA ARG A 66 -2.45 2.37 -1.95
C ARG A 66 -1.27 1.65 -2.59
N ARG A 67 -1.02 0.39 -2.23
CA ARG A 67 0.10 -0.41 -2.72
C ARG A 67 0.04 -0.62 -4.22
N LYS A 68 -1.16 -0.90 -4.76
CA LYS A 68 -1.41 -0.96 -6.21
C LYS A 68 -1.04 0.37 -6.88
N ARG A 69 -1.42 1.51 -6.30
CA ARG A 69 -1.08 2.83 -6.84
C ARG A 69 0.43 3.11 -6.78
N ALA A 70 1.09 2.76 -5.67
CA ALA A 70 2.53 2.91 -5.51
C ALA A 70 3.30 2.04 -6.51
N ALA A 71 2.93 0.77 -6.65
CA ALA A 71 3.51 -0.15 -7.62
C ALA A 71 3.31 0.33 -9.06
N LEU A 72 2.11 0.81 -9.39
CA LEU A 72 1.84 1.39 -10.71
C LEU A 72 2.67 2.66 -10.95
N GLY A 73 2.85 3.51 -9.94
CA GLY A 73 3.71 4.69 -10.02
C GLY A 73 5.18 4.33 -10.26
N ALA A 74 5.70 3.35 -9.51
CA ALA A 74 7.06 2.84 -9.69
C ALA A 74 7.24 2.21 -11.08
N PHE A 75 6.28 1.40 -11.53
CA PHE A 75 6.31 0.83 -12.88
C PHE A 75 6.34 1.92 -13.97
N LYS A 76 5.51 2.96 -13.84
CA LYS A 76 5.49 4.08 -14.78
C LYS A 76 6.86 4.78 -14.92
N SER A 77 7.65 4.83 -13.85
CA SER A 77 9.00 5.43 -13.91
C SER A 77 10.00 4.66 -14.78
N ILE A 78 9.74 3.37 -15.06
CA ILE A 78 10.58 2.52 -15.91
C ILE A 78 9.89 2.09 -17.20
N GLU A 79 8.67 2.56 -17.46
CA GLU A 79 7.82 2.05 -18.54
C GLU A 79 8.48 2.18 -19.91
N ASP A 80 9.09 3.33 -20.21
CA ASP A 80 9.75 3.57 -21.49
C ASP A 80 10.96 2.66 -21.69
N VAL A 81 11.75 2.43 -20.63
CA VAL A 81 12.89 1.50 -20.65
C VAL A 81 12.39 0.07 -20.88
N VAL A 82 11.31 -0.33 -20.19
CA VAL A 82 10.70 -1.65 -20.34
C VAL A 82 10.13 -1.88 -21.74
N LYS A 83 9.66 -0.83 -22.43
CA LYS A 83 9.13 -0.89 -23.80
C LYS A 83 10.22 -1.07 -24.85
N ILE A 84 11.36 -0.39 -24.71
CA ILE A 84 12.48 -0.50 -25.67
C ILE A 84 13.36 -1.74 -25.42
N THR A 85 13.24 -2.36 -24.24
CA THR A 85 14.03 -3.53 -23.86
C THR A 85 13.40 -4.81 -24.42
N ASN A 86 14.08 -5.44 -25.38
CA ASN A 86 13.63 -6.73 -25.95
C ASN A 86 14.01 -7.95 -25.09
N ASN A 87 14.87 -7.79 -24.09
CA ASN A 87 15.31 -8.90 -23.25
C ASN A 87 14.34 -9.11 -22.07
N THR A 88 13.58 -10.20 -22.10
CA THR A 88 12.58 -10.55 -21.09
C THR A 88 13.16 -10.62 -19.66
N ARG A 89 14.39 -11.13 -19.49
CA ARG A 89 15.03 -11.23 -18.18
C ARG A 89 15.36 -9.85 -17.61
N LEU A 90 15.82 -8.92 -18.45
CA LEU A 90 16.06 -7.54 -18.01
C LEU A 90 14.76 -6.82 -17.63
N ARG A 91 13.67 -7.07 -18.37
CA ARG A 91 12.34 -6.52 -18.03
C ARG A 91 11.84 -7.05 -16.68
N ALA A 92 12.02 -8.35 -16.41
CA ALA A 92 11.69 -8.95 -15.13
C ALA A 92 12.52 -8.33 -13.99
N ASN A 93 13.84 -8.24 -14.16
CA ASN A 93 14.71 -7.62 -13.16
C ASN A 93 14.33 -6.15 -12.87
N LEU A 94 13.98 -5.38 -13.90
CA LEU A 94 13.50 -4.01 -13.74
C LEU A 94 12.20 -3.96 -12.93
N PHE A 95 11.27 -4.86 -13.21
CA PHE A 95 10.03 -4.96 -12.44
C PHE A 95 10.29 -5.36 -10.98
N ASP A 96 11.07 -6.42 -10.75
CA ASP A 96 11.37 -6.97 -9.43
C ASP A 96 12.11 -5.98 -8.53
N SER A 97 12.92 -5.09 -9.11
CA SER A 97 13.66 -4.08 -8.37
C SER A 97 12.88 -2.79 -8.10
N THR A 98 11.76 -2.54 -8.80
CA THR A 98 11.06 -1.24 -8.74
C THR A 98 9.61 -1.35 -8.28
N ALA A 99 8.78 -2.10 -8.99
CA ALA A 99 7.35 -2.18 -8.74
C ALA A 99 7.00 -3.25 -7.70
N LEU A 100 7.73 -4.37 -7.69
CA LEU A 100 7.51 -5.44 -6.72
C LEU A 100 7.70 -4.99 -5.27
N PRO A 101 8.76 -4.26 -4.88
CA PRO A 101 8.94 -3.80 -3.50
C PRO A 101 7.84 -2.83 -3.06
N ALA A 102 7.39 -1.96 -3.97
CA ALA A 102 6.30 -1.03 -3.69
C ALA A 102 4.97 -1.78 -3.41
N LEU A 103 4.76 -2.93 -4.07
CA LEU A 103 3.59 -3.79 -3.88
C LEU A 103 3.68 -4.63 -2.61
N THR A 104 4.84 -5.21 -2.29
CA THR A 104 4.98 -6.26 -1.27
C THR A 104 5.56 -5.81 0.07
N HIS A 105 5.99 -4.56 0.21
CA HIS A 105 6.65 -4.09 1.44
C HIS A 105 5.78 -4.23 2.72
N SER A 106 4.46 -4.35 2.62
CA SER A 106 3.57 -4.64 3.78
C SER A 106 3.26 -6.14 3.98
N SER A 107 3.64 -7.02 3.06
CA SER A 107 3.15 -8.41 2.97
C SER A 107 3.39 -9.25 4.22
N GLU A 108 4.46 -8.98 4.98
CA GLU A 108 4.77 -9.67 6.24
C GLU A 108 3.69 -9.49 7.31
N THR A 109 2.90 -8.41 7.21
CA THR A 109 1.86 -8.06 8.20
C THR A 109 0.45 -8.22 7.66
N LEU A 110 0.30 -8.80 6.45
CA LEU A 110 -0.98 -9.03 5.81
C LEU A 110 -1.54 -10.42 6.17
N SER A 111 -2.76 -10.45 6.70
CA SER A 111 -3.58 -11.66 6.72
C SER A 111 -4.50 -11.61 5.51
N LEU A 112 -4.04 -12.17 4.38
CA LEU A 112 -4.80 -12.18 3.14
C LEU A 112 -6.10 -12.98 3.33
N LEU A 113 -7.23 -12.33 3.06
CA LEU A 113 -8.52 -13.01 2.96
C LEU A 113 -8.75 -13.45 1.52
N LYS A 114 -9.60 -14.46 1.30
CA LYS A 114 -9.97 -14.91 -0.05
C LYS A 114 -10.52 -13.79 -0.95
N GLN A 115 -11.07 -12.72 -0.36
CA GLN A 115 -11.57 -11.57 -1.11
C GLN A 115 -10.43 -10.71 -1.70
N ASP A 116 -9.23 -10.78 -1.13
CA ASP A 116 -8.05 -10.01 -1.54
C ASP A 116 -7.29 -10.67 -2.71
N GLU A 117 -7.54 -11.95 -2.98
CA GLU A 117 -6.91 -12.70 -4.08
C GLU A 117 -7.25 -12.10 -5.45
N ARG A 118 -8.52 -11.69 -5.65
CA ARG A 118 -8.95 -11.11 -6.93
C ARG A 118 -8.22 -9.82 -7.27
N PRO A 119 -8.18 -8.79 -6.39
CA PRO A 119 -7.37 -7.59 -6.62
C PRO A 119 -5.90 -7.88 -6.95
N LEU A 120 -5.27 -8.82 -6.24
CA LEU A 120 -3.87 -9.19 -6.46
C LEU A 120 -3.67 -9.88 -7.81
N SER A 121 -4.56 -10.79 -8.21
CA SER A 121 -4.50 -11.47 -9.51
C SER A 121 -4.63 -10.51 -10.71
N VAL A 122 -5.35 -9.39 -10.53
CA VAL A 122 -5.46 -8.35 -11.55
C VAL A 122 -4.14 -7.60 -11.70
N ILE A 123 -3.43 -7.37 -10.60
CA ILE A 123 -2.10 -6.74 -10.61
C ILE A 123 -1.10 -7.68 -11.27
N GLU A 124 -1.09 -8.95 -10.87
CA GLU A 124 -0.25 -10.00 -11.46
C GLU A 124 -0.44 -10.08 -12.99
N ARG A 125 -1.68 -10.15 -13.48
CA ARG A 125 -1.96 -10.17 -14.92
C ARG A 125 -1.48 -8.92 -15.66
N ALA A 126 -1.61 -7.75 -15.06
CA ALA A 126 -1.13 -6.51 -15.67
C ALA A 126 0.40 -6.52 -15.81
N VAL A 127 1.08 -7.09 -14.83
CA VAL A 127 2.53 -7.28 -14.83
C VAL A 127 2.94 -8.31 -15.89
N GLU A 128 2.31 -9.48 -15.93
CA GLU A 128 2.56 -10.54 -16.93
C GLU A 128 2.38 -10.02 -18.36
N GLY A 129 1.27 -9.33 -18.64
CA GLY A 129 1.02 -8.74 -19.95
C GLY A 129 2.11 -7.75 -20.35
N THR A 130 2.55 -6.92 -19.39
CA THR A 130 3.66 -6.01 -19.62
C THR A 130 4.95 -6.78 -19.91
N MET A 131 5.31 -7.79 -19.10
CA MET A 131 6.52 -8.62 -19.29
C MET A 131 6.55 -9.34 -20.65
N LEU A 132 5.39 -9.62 -21.24
CA LEU A 132 5.25 -10.25 -22.55
C LEU A 132 5.13 -9.23 -23.69
N GLY A 133 5.08 -7.93 -23.38
CA GLY A 133 4.85 -6.87 -24.38
C GLY A 133 3.43 -6.85 -24.93
N VAL A 134 2.50 -7.58 -24.29
CA VAL A 134 1.10 -7.71 -24.70
C VAL A 134 0.27 -6.75 -23.86
N SER A 135 -0.12 -5.63 -24.47
CA SER A 135 -1.06 -4.71 -23.84
C SER A 135 -2.47 -5.32 -23.80
N ARG A 136 -3.33 -4.87 -22.88
CA ARG A 136 -4.75 -5.32 -22.84
C ARG A 136 -5.50 -4.99 -24.14
N SER A 137 -5.14 -3.90 -24.82
CA SER A 137 -5.67 -3.57 -26.15
C SER A 137 -5.24 -4.57 -27.21
N THR A 138 -3.96 -4.95 -27.23
CA THR A 138 -3.41 -5.99 -28.12
C THR A 138 -4.04 -7.35 -27.83
N GLN A 139 -4.24 -7.67 -26.56
CA GLN A 139 -4.87 -8.93 -26.15
C GLN A 139 -6.32 -9.05 -26.67
N VAL A 140 -7.06 -7.93 -26.66
CA VAL A 140 -8.44 -7.89 -27.15
C VAL A 140 -8.50 -7.86 -28.68
N SER A 141 -7.59 -7.15 -29.36
CA SER A 141 -7.54 -7.15 -30.84
C SER A 141 -7.12 -8.50 -31.41
N ASP A 142 -6.16 -9.15 -30.77
CA ASP A 142 -5.52 -10.36 -31.28
C ASP A 142 -6.17 -11.64 -30.72
N GLY A 143 -7.23 -11.50 -29.90
CA GLY A 143 -7.97 -12.62 -29.32
C GLY A 143 -7.13 -13.50 -28.38
N ILE A 144 -6.04 -12.97 -27.82
CA ILE A 144 -5.09 -13.73 -26.99
C ILE A 144 -5.75 -14.05 -25.64
N ARG A 145 -6.06 -15.32 -25.38
CA ARG A 145 -6.66 -15.73 -24.11
C ARG A 145 -5.65 -15.55 -22.97
N SER A 146 -6.09 -15.06 -21.81
CA SER A 146 -5.22 -14.87 -20.64
C SER A 146 -4.52 -16.16 -20.16
N SER A 147 -5.04 -17.33 -20.51
CA SER A 147 -4.38 -18.62 -20.24
C SER A 147 -3.13 -18.87 -21.09
N VAL A 148 -3.02 -18.22 -22.27
CA VAL A 148 -1.88 -18.36 -23.19
C VAL A 148 -0.66 -17.61 -22.69
N LEU A 149 -0.86 -16.54 -21.92
CA LEU A 149 0.22 -15.76 -21.30
C LEU A 149 0.89 -16.48 -20.11
N ARG A 150 0.39 -17.68 -19.73
CA ARG A 150 0.81 -18.44 -18.54
C ARG A 150 1.62 -19.72 -18.86
N GLN A 151 1.93 -19.98 -20.14
CA GLN A 151 2.81 -21.07 -20.59
C GLN A 151 4.24 -20.58 -20.75
#